data_AF-A0A7S4MDH4-F1
#
_entry.id   AF-A0A7S4MDH4-F1
#
_cell.length_a   1.000
_cell.length_b   1.000
_cell.length_c   1.000
_cell.angle_alpha   90.00
_cell.angle_beta   90.00
_cell.angle_gamma   90.00
#
_symmetry.space_group_name_H-M   'P 1'
#
loop_
_entity.id
_entity.type
_entity.pdbx_description
1 polymer ?
#
loop_
_entity_poly.entity_id
_entity_poly.type
_entity_poly.pdbx_seq_one_letter_code
_entity_poly.pdbx_strand_id
1 'polypeptide(L)'
;YPHVMEMSKEMERAISVLRKSMQNWDGVSTSEYSELKEEDLLIGYKSFSDRGLKLVPGDTWRWNRAADYEAVEIKDGVMARISKMNSRTKVSGVRAPRYKVWLYTIYKDDSRDPFFFIWCEKGSYVRLEQYAFLRCFVSDSLAKEFHWTK
;
A
#
# COMPACT_ATOMS: atom_id res chain seq x y z
N TYR A 1 -20.61 -28.77 -5.07
CA TYR A 1 -21.08 -27.42 -5.40
C TYR A 1 -19.97 -26.44 -5.06
N PRO A 2 -19.30 -25.78 -6.02
CA PRO A 2 -18.43 -24.67 -5.67
C PRO A 2 -19.33 -23.49 -5.33
N HIS A 3 -19.29 -23.04 -4.07
CA HIS A 3 -19.82 -21.73 -3.71
C HIS A 3 -19.05 -20.69 -4.52
N VAL A 4 -19.69 -20.11 -5.53
CA VAL A 4 -19.21 -18.86 -6.12
C VAL A 4 -19.36 -17.82 -5.02
N MET A 5 -18.25 -17.52 -4.35
CA MET A 5 -18.20 -16.54 -3.29
C MET A 5 -18.52 -15.19 -3.94
N GLU A 6 -19.68 -14.63 -3.64
CA GLU A 6 -20.07 -13.32 -4.15
C GLU A 6 -19.03 -12.29 -3.67
N MET A 7 -18.25 -11.76 -4.61
CA MET A 7 -17.16 -10.85 -4.28
C MET A 7 -17.74 -9.53 -3.79
N SER A 8 -17.28 -9.06 -2.63
CA SER A 8 -17.66 -7.73 -2.15
C SER A 8 -17.14 -6.64 -3.10
N LYS A 9 -17.87 -5.52 -3.22
CA LYS A 9 -17.41 -4.32 -3.96
C LYS A 9 -16.03 -3.83 -3.51
N GLU A 10 -15.69 -4.01 -2.23
CA GLU A 10 -14.38 -3.65 -1.70
C GLU A 10 -13.28 -4.57 -2.26
N MET A 11 -13.52 -5.88 -2.34
CA MET A 11 -12.63 -6.85 -2.96
C MET A 11 -12.48 -6.61 -4.47
N GLU A 12 -13.58 -6.38 -5.19
CA GLU A 12 -13.56 -6.03 -6.61
C GLU A 12 -12.66 -4.82 -6.89
N ARG A 13 -12.75 -3.79 -6.04
CA ARG A 13 -11.89 -2.61 -6.11
C ARG A 13 -10.42 -2.97 -5.88
N ALA A 14 -10.12 -3.79 -4.86
CA ALA A 14 -8.76 -4.22 -4.58
C ALA A 14 -8.14 -5.00 -5.75
N ILE A 15 -8.90 -5.90 -6.39
CA ILE A 15 -8.48 -6.63 -7.60
C ILE A 15 -8.30 -5.68 -8.78
N SER A 16 -9.24 -4.75 -8.99
CA SER A 16 -9.16 -3.76 -10.07
C SER A 16 -7.90 -2.91 -9.96
N VAL A 17 -7.51 -2.50 -8.75
CA VAL A 17 -6.28 -1.73 -8.52
C VAL A 17 -5.04 -2.54 -8.87
N LEU A 18 -4.96 -3.81 -8.46
CA LEU A 18 -3.85 -4.68 -8.82
C LEU A 18 -3.77 -4.86 -10.34
N ARG A 19 -4.89 -5.24 -10.99
CA ARG A 19 -4.95 -5.43 -12.46
C ARG A 19 -4.46 -4.21 -13.23
N LYS A 20 -4.93 -3.01 -12.86
CA LYS A 20 -4.49 -1.76 -13.49
C LYS A 20 -3.00 -1.48 -13.26
N SER A 21 -2.48 -1.83 -12.09
CA SER A 21 -1.07 -1.61 -11.76
C SER A 21 -0.17 -2.59 -12.53
N MET A 22 -0.63 -3.83 -12.75
CA MET A 22 0.08 -4.84 -13.55
C MET A 22 0.12 -4.52 -15.04
N GLN A 23 -0.84 -3.77 -15.60
CA GLN A 23 -0.85 -3.42 -17.02
C GLN A 23 0.38 -2.64 -17.47
N ASN A 24 0.95 -1.83 -16.56
CA ASN A 24 2.11 -0.99 -16.83
C ASN A 24 3.38 -1.49 -16.12
N TRP A 25 3.32 -2.68 -15.52
CA TRP A 25 4.45 -3.21 -14.77
C TRP A 25 5.37 -4.02 -15.69
N ASP A 26 6.66 -3.70 -15.66
CA ASP A 26 7.71 -4.33 -16.45
C ASP A 26 8.30 -5.59 -15.80
N GLY A 27 7.75 -6.02 -14.66
CA GLY A 27 8.24 -7.17 -13.91
C GLY A 27 9.38 -6.85 -12.93
N VAL A 28 9.79 -5.59 -12.82
CA VAL A 28 10.90 -5.18 -11.95
C VAL A 28 10.36 -4.75 -10.58
N SER A 29 11.03 -5.16 -9.51
CA SER A 29 10.72 -4.66 -8.16
C SER A 29 10.87 -3.15 -8.13
N THR A 30 9.85 -2.46 -7.59
CA THR A 30 9.88 -1.01 -7.40
C THR A 30 10.13 -0.63 -5.95
N SER A 31 10.16 -1.63 -5.04
CA SER A 31 10.50 -1.42 -3.64
C SER A 31 11.91 -1.91 -3.36
N GLU A 32 12.73 -1.01 -2.82
CA GLU A 32 14.05 -1.36 -2.28
C GLU A 32 13.95 -1.91 -0.84
N TYR A 33 12.77 -1.81 -0.21
CA TYR A 33 12.59 -2.03 1.22
C TYR A 33 11.65 -3.21 1.51
N SER A 34 12.08 -4.09 2.40
CA SER A 34 11.23 -5.16 2.93
C SER A 34 10.32 -4.71 4.08
N GLU A 35 10.58 -3.52 4.64
CA GLU A 35 9.81 -2.95 5.74
C GLU A 35 9.22 -1.61 5.33
N LEU A 36 7.92 -1.43 5.60
CA LEU A 36 7.21 -0.19 5.34
C LEU A 36 6.88 0.49 6.67
N LYS A 37 7.43 1.69 6.82
CA LYS A 37 7.26 2.55 7.99
C LYS A 37 6.12 3.53 7.76
N GLU A 38 5.80 4.31 8.78
CA GLU A 38 4.66 5.22 8.76
C GLU A 38 4.80 6.31 7.68
N GLU A 39 6.01 6.79 7.46
CA GLU A 39 6.39 7.77 6.44
C GLU A 39 6.15 7.27 5.00
N ASP A 40 6.21 5.97 4.75
CA ASP A 40 6.01 5.37 3.43
C ASP A 40 4.52 5.26 3.06
N LEU A 41 3.62 5.37 4.04
CA LEU A 41 2.19 5.08 3.89
C LEU A 41 1.42 6.30 3.38
N LEU A 42 1.83 6.83 2.23
CA LEU A 42 1.12 7.92 1.55
C LEU A 42 -0.20 7.41 0.92
N ILE A 43 -1.24 8.25 0.91
CA ILE A 43 -2.49 7.91 0.23
C ILE A 43 -2.23 7.61 -1.24
N GLY A 44 -2.70 6.45 -1.70
CA GLY A 44 -2.54 6.03 -3.08
C GLY A 44 -1.18 5.41 -3.40
N TYR A 45 -0.26 5.33 -2.44
CA TYR A 45 1.02 4.63 -2.60
C TYR A 45 0.81 3.20 -3.10
N LYS A 46 1.62 2.80 -4.07
CA LYS A 46 1.61 1.48 -4.68
C LYS A 46 3.04 1.07 -4.99
N SER A 47 3.37 -0.19 -4.75
CA SER A 47 4.69 -0.73 -5.10
C SER A 47 4.61 -2.22 -5.33
N PHE A 48 5.44 -2.69 -6.26
CA PHE A 48 5.77 -4.10 -6.43
C PHE A 48 7.06 -4.43 -5.68
N SER A 49 7.17 -5.66 -5.20
CA SER A 49 8.34 -6.18 -4.51
C SER A 49 8.56 -7.65 -4.89
N ASP A 50 9.82 -8.06 -5.00
CA ASP A 50 10.23 -9.47 -5.12
C ASP A 50 10.37 -10.15 -3.74
N ARG A 51 10.22 -9.38 -2.67
CA ARG A 51 10.33 -9.83 -1.27
C ARG A 51 9.07 -9.52 -0.49
N GLY A 52 8.80 -10.36 0.51
CA GLY A 52 7.68 -10.15 1.43
C GLY A 52 7.76 -8.79 2.11
N LEU A 53 6.65 -8.06 2.08
CA LEU A 53 6.53 -6.74 2.70
C LEU A 53 6.05 -6.87 4.13
N LYS A 54 6.80 -6.30 5.06
CA LYS A 54 6.45 -6.23 6.48
C LYS A 54 5.98 -4.82 6.83
N LEU A 55 4.76 -4.71 7.34
CA LEU A 55 4.23 -3.45 7.83
C LEU A 55 4.69 -3.21 9.27
N VAL A 56 5.45 -2.14 9.48
CA VAL A 56 5.95 -1.75 10.81
C VAL A 56 4.81 -1.09 11.59
N PRO A 57 4.51 -1.51 12.83
CA PRO A 57 3.52 -0.83 13.67
C PRO A 57 4.10 0.47 14.23
N GLY A 58 3.23 1.41 14.62
CA GLY A 58 3.64 2.56 15.41
C GLY A 58 3.72 2.26 16.91
N ASP A 59 4.18 3.23 17.69
CA ASP A 59 4.32 3.07 19.14
C ASP A 59 2.98 2.84 19.86
N THR A 60 1.94 3.54 19.40
CA THR A 60 0.61 3.60 20.05
C THR A 60 -0.47 2.83 19.29
N TRP A 61 -0.14 2.26 18.13
CA TRP A 61 -1.08 1.58 17.25
C TRP A 61 -0.44 0.38 16.55
N ARG A 62 -1.25 -0.57 16.09
CA ARG A 62 -0.80 -1.79 15.40
C ARG A 62 -1.61 -2.07 14.15
N TRP A 63 -1.07 -2.88 13.27
CA TRP A 63 -1.81 -3.44 12.15
C TRP A 63 -2.76 -4.54 12.61
N ASN A 64 -3.99 -4.49 12.10
CA ASN A 64 -5.01 -5.49 12.31
C ASN A 64 -5.48 -6.01 10.95
N ARG A 65 -5.34 -7.32 10.71
CA ARG A 65 -5.90 -7.95 9.51
C ARG A 65 -7.42 -7.92 9.59
N ALA A 66 -8.03 -7.14 8.70
CA ALA A 66 -9.47 -6.92 8.64
C ALA A 66 -10.17 -7.82 7.61
N ALA A 67 -9.43 -8.29 6.61
CA ALA A 67 -9.88 -9.31 5.67
C ALA A 67 -8.67 -10.09 5.13
N ASP A 68 -8.91 -11.33 4.71
CA ASP A 68 -7.93 -12.20 4.08
C ASP A 68 -8.66 -13.04 3.03
N TYR A 69 -8.17 -13.00 1.80
CA TYR A 69 -8.74 -13.70 0.66
C TYR A 69 -7.66 -14.58 0.06
N GLU A 70 -7.90 -15.88 0.02
CA GLU A 70 -6.97 -16.85 -0.54
C GLU A 70 -7.36 -17.20 -1.97
N ALA A 71 -6.35 -17.54 -2.79
CA ALA A 71 -6.52 -18.06 -4.15
C ALA A 71 -7.48 -17.24 -5.04
N VAL A 72 -7.25 -15.93 -5.14
CA VAL A 72 -8.00 -15.04 -6.02
C VAL A 72 -7.37 -15.02 -7.41
N GLU A 73 -8.09 -15.47 -8.44
CA GLU A 73 -7.59 -15.40 -9.81
C GLU A 73 -7.57 -13.95 -10.32
N ILE A 74 -6.37 -13.46 -10.64
CA ILE A 74 -6.15 -12.10 -11.14
C ILE A 74 -6.31 -12.06 -12.65
N LYS A 75 -5.57 -12.89 -13.39
CA LYS A 75 -5.62 -12.97 -14.84
C LYS A 75 -4.85 -14.20 -15.33
N ASP A 76 -5.35 -14.90 -16.34
CA ASP A 76 -4.63 -15.96 -17.08
C ASP A 76 -3.93 -16.98 -16.16
N GLY A 77 -4.63 -17.47 -15.12
CA GLY A 77 -4.06 -18.42 -14.15
C GLY A 77 -3.13 -17.84 -13.07
N VAL A 78 -2.85 -16.53 -13.10
CA VAL A 78 -2.13 -15.84 -12.00
C VAL A 78 -3.05 -15.74 -10.80
N MET A 79 -2.63 -16.33 -9.68
CA MET A 79 -3.37 -16.36 -8.43
C MET A 79 -2.79 -15.36 -7.44
N ALA A 80 -3.63 -14.78 -6.58
CA ALA A 80 -3.17 -13.91 -5.50
C ALA A 80 -3.84 -14.24 -4.17
N ARG A 81 -3.06 -14.16 -3.10
CA ARG A 81 -3.58 -13.94 -1.75
C ARG A 81 -3.69 -12.43 -1.52
N ILE A 82 -4.83 -11.97 -1.02
CA ILE A 82 -5.09 -10.55 -0.79
C ILE A 82 -5.47 -10.36 0.67
N SER A 83 -4.73 -9.54 1.41
CA SER A 83 -5.03 -9.22 2.81
C SER A 83 -5.27 -7.72 2.98
N LYS A 84 -6.35 -7.37 3.69
CA LYS A 84 -6.64 -5.99 4.10
C LYS A 84 -6.15 -5.75 5.51
N MET A 85 -5.33 -4.72 5.69
CA MET A 85 -4.75 -4.31 6.96
C MET A 85 -5.27 -2.92 7.34
N ASN A 86 -5.83 -2.79 8.54
CA ASN A 86 -6.23 -1.49 9.11
C ASN A 86 -5.37 -1.19 10.33
N SER A 87 -5.07 0.08 10.57
CA SER A 87 -4.51 0.53 11.84
C SER A 87 -5.53 0.40 12.97
N ARG A 88 -5.07 -0.04 14.14
CA ARG A 88 -5.89 -0.19 15.35
C ARG A 88 -5.13 0.29 16.58
N THR A 89 -5.80 0.99 17.48
CA THR A 89 -5.22 1.48 18.73
C THR A 89 -4.66 0.33 19.57
N LYS A 90 -3.45 0.53 20.12
CA LYS A 90 -2.80 -0.36 21.11
C LYS A 90 -2.97 0.20 22.53
N VAL A 91 -2.94 1.52 22.69
CA VAL A 91 -2.99 2.22 23.99
C VAL A 91 -4.35 2.90 24.17
N SER A 92 -5.05 2.58 25.26
CA SER A 92 -6.35 3.20 25.58
C SER A 92 -6.26 4.72 25.62
N GLY A 93 -7.28 5.42 25.09
CA GLY A 93 -7.32 6.88 25.02
C GLY A 93 -6.50 7.50 23.87
N VAL A 94 -5.63 6.74 23.19
CA VAL A 94 -4.88 7.24 22.03
C VAL A 94 -5.61 6.87 20.74
N ARG A 95 -5.85 7.87 19.89
CA ARG A 95 -6.45 7.65 18.58
C ARG A 95 -5.40 7.13 17.60
N ALA A 96 -5.61 5.92 17.09
CA ALA A 96 -4.81 5.40 15.98
C ALA A 96 -5.00 6.24 14.70
N PRO A 97 -4.01 6.24 13.80
CA PRO A 97 -4.20 6.75 12.46
C PRO A 97 -5.33 5.97 11.75
N ARG A 98 -5.82 6.50 10.63
CA ARG A 98 -6.88 5.85 9.83
C ARG A 98 -6.30 5.16 8.59
N TYR A 99 -5.20 4.44 8.78
CA TYR A 99 -4.53 3.74 7.69
C TYR A 99 -5.31 2.50 7.26
N LYS A 100 -5.30 2.27 5.94
CA LYS A 100 -5.82 1.07 5.29
C LYS A 100 -4.88 0.70 4.16
N VAL A 101 -4.32 -0.50 4.26
CA VAL A 101 -3.36 -1.06 3.32
C VAL A 101 -3.88 -2.39 2.80
N TRP A 102 -3.68 -2.64 1.51
CA TRP A 102 -3.90 -3.92 0.87
C TRP A 102 -2.55 -4.55 0.53
N LEU A 103 -2.34 -5.76 0.99
CA LEU A 103 -1.16 -6.57 0.70
C LEU A 103 -1.57 -7.70 -0.23
N TYR A 104 -0.73 -7.96 -1.22
CA TYR A 104 -0.96 -8.96 -2.25
C TYR A 104 0.26 -9.86 -2.34
N THR A 105 0.05 -11.17 -2.30
CA THR A 105 1.06 -12.17 -2.65
C THR A 105 0.59 -12.85 -3.92
N ILE A 106 1.33 -12.64 -5.00
CA ILE A 106 1.00 -13.00 -6.37
C ILE A 106 1.84 -14.21 -6.76
N TYR A 107 1.17 -15.26 -7.18
CA TYR A 107 1.76 -16.52 -7.63
C TYR A 107 1.57 -16.61 -9.15
N LYS A 108 2.67 -16.60 -9.88
CA LYS A 108 2.69 -16.85 -11.32
C LYS A 108 3.02 -18.33 -11.52
N ASP A 109 2.10 -19.08 -12.11
CA ASP A 109 2.22 -20.53 -12.32
C ASP A 109 2.51 -21.30 -11.01
N ASP A 110 3.06 -22.52 -11.11
CA ASP A 110 3.60 -23.31 -9.99
C ASP A 110 4.95 -22.77 -9.46
N SER A 111 5.30 -21.51 -9.76
CA SER A 111 6.56 -20.94 -9.25
C SER A 111 6.52 -20.82 -7.72
N ARG A 112 7.63 -21.19 -7.09
CA ARG A 112 7.78 -21.13 -5.63
C ARG A 112 8.04 -19.72 -5.11
N ASP A 113 8.40 -18.79 -6.00
CA ASP A 113 8.83 -17.45 -5.66
C ASP A 113 7.71 -16.45 -5.99
N PRO A 114 6.89 -16.07 -4.98
CA PRO A 114 5.82 -15.12 -5.22
C PRO A 114 6.36 -13.70 -5.42
N PHE A 115 5.62 -12.92 -6.19
CA PHE A 115 5.76 -11.46 -6.21
C PHE A 115 4.80 -10.82 -5.22
N PHE A 116 5.14 -9.64 -4.74
CA PHE A 116 4.35 -8.91 -3.78
C PHE A 116 3.91 -7.59 -4.39
N PHE A 117 2.70 -7.18 -4.04
CA PHE A 117 2.20 -5.86 -4.35
C PHE A 117 1.59 -5.26 -3.09
N ILE A 118 1.67 -3.94 -2.97
CA ILE A 118 1.01 -3.19 -1.93
C ILE A 118 0.22 -2.04 -2.55
N TRP A 119 -0.92 -1.75 -1.94
CA TRP A 119 -1.65 -0.51 -2.16
C TRP A 119 -2.08 0.11 -0.84
N CYS A 120 -1.66 1.35 -0.58
CA CYS A 120 -2.15 2.18 0.51
C CYS A 120 -3.43 2.90 0.06
N GLU A 121 -4.60 2.38 0.44
CA GLU A 121 -5.89 3.01 0.12
C GLU A 121 -6.10 4.27 0.98
N LYS A 122 -5.73 4.19 2.27
CA LYS A 122 -5.80 5.32 3.21
C LYS A 122 -4.47 5.43 3.93
N GLY A 123 -3.89 6.61 3.88
CA GLY A 123 -2.54 6.91 4.31
C GLY A 123 -2.43 8.34 4.84
N SER A 124 -1.20 8.80 4.99
CA SER A 124 -0.88 10.20 5.22
C SER A 124 -0.92 11.00 3.91
N TYR A 125 -1.14 12.31 4.03
CA TYR A 125 -0.94 13.24 2.93
C TYR A 125 0.51 13.69 2.91
N VAL A 126 1.02 13.95 1.71
CA VAL A 126 2.30 14.63 1.53
C VAL A 126 2.20 16.01 2.16
N ARG A 127 3.12 16.33 3.06
CA ARG A 127 3.23 17.65 3.69
C ARG A 127 4.26 18.45 2.91
N LEU A 128 3.82 19.48 2.20
CA LEU A 128 4.71 20.30 1.37
C LEU A 128 5.85 20.92 2.19
N GLU A 129 5.63 21.18 3.48
CA GLU A 129 6.61 21.74 4.40
C GLU A 129 7.84 20.84 4.56
N GLN A 130 7.70 19.51 4.42
CA GLN A 130 8.81 18.57 4.48
C GLN A 130 9.78 18.74 3.30
N TYR A 131 9.33 19.36 2.21
CA TYR A 131 10.13 19.65 1.02
C TYR A 131 10.72 21.05 1.03
N ALA A 132 10.62 21.80 2.14
CA ALA A 132 11.20 23.15 2.23
C ALA A 132 12.72 23.19 2.00
N PHE A 133 13.43 22.06 2.13
CA PHE A 133 14.85 21.95 1.74
C PHE A 133 15.07 22.19 0.24
N LEU A 134 14.05 22.00 -0.60
CA LEU A 134 14.08 22.29 -2.03
C LEU A 134 13.95 23.78 -2.36
N ARG A 135 13.74 24.66 -1.36
CA ARG A 135 13.60 26.11 -1.60
C ARG A 135 14.73 26.71 -2.43
N CYS A 136 15.95 26.18 -2.29
CA CYS A 136 17.13 26.68 -3.00
C CYS A 136 17.14 26.32 -4.50
N PHE A 137 16.22 25.46 -4.95
CA PHE A 137 16.11 24.98 -6.33
C PHE A 137 14.84 25.47 -7.04
N VAL A 138 14.04 26.31 -6.37
CA VAL A 138 12.81 26.90 -6.92
C VAL A 138 12.88 28.43 -6.85
N SER A 139 12.02 29.12 -7.60
CA SER A 139 11.94 30.58 -7.52
C SER A 139 11.42 31.05 -6.15
N ASP A 140 11.83 32.24 -5.72
CA ASP A 140 11.34 32.84 -4.47
C ASP A 140 9.83 33.01 -4.44
N SER A 141 9.21 33.26 -5.61
CA SER A 141 7.75 33.37 -5.73
C SER A 141 7.07 32.04 -5.39
N LEU A 142 7.60 30.93 -5.93
CA LEU A 142 7.05 29.59 -5.70
C LEU A 142 7.33 29.11 -4.28
N ALA A 143 8.52 29.41 -3.74
CA ALA A 143 8.85 29.12 -2.35
C ALA A 143 7.92 29.87 -1.36
N LYS A 144 7.53 31.11 -1.67
CA LYS A 144 6.53 31.86 -0.88
C LYS A 144 5.13 31.27 -0.98
N GLU A 145 4.72 30.87 -2.18
CA GLU A 145 3.42 30.21 -2.42
C GLU A 145 3.30 28.90 -1.63
N PHE A 146 4.38 28.12 -1.53
CA PHE A 146 4.43 26.90 -0.71
C PHE A 146 4.71 27.15 0.77
N HIS A 147 4.76 28.41 1.22
CA HIS A 147 5.06 28.78 2.60
C HIS A 147 6.40 28.23 3.12
N TRP A 148 7.40 28.10 2.26
CA TRP A 148 8.76 27.64 2.61
C TRP A 148 9.68 28.75 3.13
N THR A 149 9.22 29.99 3.09
CA THR A 149 9.91 31.16 3.65
C THR A 149 9.11 31.72 4.83
N LYS A 150 9.79 32.03 5.94
CA LYS A 150 9.21 32.75 7.09
C LYS A 150 8.90 34.20 6.75
#